data_AF-G8ZZN3-F1
#
_entry.id   AF-G8ZZN3-F1
#
_cell.length_a   1.000
_cell.length_b   1.000
_cell.length_c   1.000
_cell.angle_alpha   90.00
_cell.angle_beta   90.00
_cell.angle_gamma   90.00
#
_symmetry.space_group_name_H-M   'P 1'
#
loop_
_entity.id
_entity.type
_entity.pdbx_description
1 polymer ?
#
loop_
_entity_poly.entity_id
_entity_poly.type
_entity_poly.pdbx_seq_one_letter_code
_entity_poly.pdbx_strand_id
1 'polypeptide(L)'
;MSSVSRTSTREGALENFEDRNLPKIRLAEVREHNTAHDCWMAIHGRVYDVTPILSKHPGGCQILLKYAGMDATFPFDDVGHSMESLIYDMPSGTLKGLLDPRDRPMYKQHESGYEDPEGKDTECITMGHGQAENSYLIVNRLYTSILYFTIIFCALLLLFVRIRWRPDLGNSHATDMHHQDGASASLDLHQEFEENSIPAWAY
;
A
#
# COMPACT_ATOMS: atom_id res chain seq x y z
N MET A 1 46.52 37.11 -7.20
CA MET A 1 46.29 36.21 -8.35
C MET A 1 46.53 34.79 -7.85
N SER A 2 45.48 34.02 -7.61
CA SER A 2 45.59 32.58 -7.35
C SER A 2 44.46 31.91 -8.11
N SER A 3 44.84 31.35 -9.24
CA SER A 3 44.01 30.60 -10.18
C SER A 3 43.58 29.28 -9.56
N VAL A 4 42.28 29.09 -9.35
CA VAL A 4 41.69 27.81 -9.00
C VAL A 4 41.54 27.00 -10.30
N SER A 5 42.39 26.00 -10.47
CA SER A 5 42.41 25.10 -11.63
C SER A 5 41.22 24.12 -11.57
N ARG A 6 40.35 24.21 -12.58
CA ARG A 6 39.27 23.24 -12.85
C ARG A 6 39.86 21.90 -13.28
N THR A 7 39.79 20.89 -12.42
CA THR A 7 39.95 19.48 -12.82
C THR A 7 38.63 18.98 -13.41
N SER A 8 38.42 19.25 -14.70
CA SER A 8 37.41 18.58 -15.52
C SER A 8 37.88 17.15 -15.77
N THR A 9 37.26 16.19 -15.09
CA THR A 9 37.62 14.77 -15.02
C THR A 9 37.54 14.07 -16.39
N ARG A 10 38.50 13.19 -16.66
CA ARG A 10 38.58 12.34 -17.87
C ARG A 10 37.45 11.29 -17.97
N GLU A 11 36.77 11.00 -16.86
CA GLU A 11 35.66 10.03 -16.80
C GLU A 11 34.40 10.54 -17.52
N GLY A 12 34.03 11.81 -17.36
CA GLY A 12 32.90 12.39 -18.08
C GLY A 12 33.10 12.51 -19.60
N ALA A 13 34.34 12.39 -20.08
CA ALA A 13 34.64 12.37 -21.51
C ALA A 13 34.47 10.97 -22.14
N LEU A 14 34.58 9.90 -21.34
CA LEU A 14 34.43 8.53 -21.80
C LEU A 14 32.95 8.10 -21.84
N GLU A 15 32.16 8.47 -20.82
CA GLU A 15 30.69 8.25 -20.84
C GLU A 15 30.04 8.91 -22.09
N ASN A 16 30.45 10.14 -22.40
CA ASN A 16 29.95 10.86 -23.59
C ASN A 16 30.45 10.28 -24.93
N PHE A 17 31.43 9.36 -24.93
CA PHE A 17 31.92 8.74 -26.16
C PHE A 17 31.19 7.43 -26.45
N GLU A 18 30.91 6.62 -25.42
CA GLU A 18 30.07 5.42 -25.54
C GLU A 18 28.64 5.79 -25.94
N ASP A 19 28.07 6.82 -25.30
CA ASP A 19 26.74 7.33 -25.61
C ASP A 19 26.61 7.81 -27.08
N ARG A 20 27.68 8.29 -27.70
CA ARG A 20 27.64 8.79 -29.10
C ARG A 20 27.50 7.68 -30.15
N ASN A 21 27.83 6.44 -29.80
CA ASN A 21 27.72 5.30 -30.69
C ASN A 21 26.50 4.40 -30.39
N LEU A 22 25.72 4.73 -29.35
CA LEU A 22 24.52 3.99 -29.02
C LEU A 22 23.39 4.27 -30.03
N PRO A 23 22.58 3.26 -30.37
CA PRO A 23 21.41 3.47 -31.22
C PRO A 23 20.40 4.38 -30.50
N LYS A 24 19.70 5.20 -31.29
CA LYS A 24 18.60 6.03 -30.80
C LYS A 24 17.30 5.26 -30.95
N ILE A 25 16.63 5.02 -29.82
CA ILE A 25 15.42 4.21 -29.72
C ILE A 25 14.25 5.16 -29.45
N ARG A 26 13.14 4.98 -30.18
CA ARG A 26 11.89 5.72 -29.92
C ARG A 26 11.16 5.10 -28.74
N LEU A 27 10.42 5.91 -27.98
CA LEU A 27 9.55 5.38 -26.92
C LEU A 27 8.50 4.43 -27.48
N ALA A 28 8.06 4.63 -28.73
CA ALA A 28 7.16 3.72 -29.42
C ALA A 28 7.73 2.29 -29.56
N GLU A 29 9.04 2.16 -29.79
CA GLU A 29 9.74 0.87 -29.85
C GLU A 29 9.86 0.27 -28.46
N VAL A 30 10.23 1.07 -27.45
CA VAL A 30 10.27 0.62 -26.05
C VAL A 30 8.92 0.02 -25.61
N ARG A 31 7.80 0.61 -26.03
CA ARG A 31 6.44 0.12 -25.72
C ARG A 31 6.11 -1.28 -26.23
N GLU A 32 6.83 -1.77 -27.24
CA GLU A 32 6.66 -3.13 -27.77
C GLU A 32 7.24 -4.18 -26.80
N HIS A 33 8.18 -3.78 -25.95
CA HIS A 33 8.87 -4.64 -24.98
C HIS A 33 8.26 -4.49 -23.58
N ASN A 34 7.02 -4.98 -23.40
CA ASN A 34 6.20 -4.75 -22.21
C ASN A 34 5.82 -6.03 -21.43
N THR A 35 6.54 -7.15 -21.64
CA THR A 35 6.20 -8.45 -21.05
C THR A 35 7.26 -8.93 -20.06
N ALA A 36 6.92 -9.89 -19.20
CA ALA A 36 7.87 -10.44 -18.22
C ALA A 36 9.08 -11.18 -18.82
N HIS A 37 9.03 -11.52 -20.11
CA HIS A 37 10.12 -12.18 -20.82
C HIS A 37 10.84 -11.25 -21.80
N ASP A 38 10.32 -10.03 -21.97
CA ASP A 38 10.84 -9.01 -22.85
C ASP A 38 10.35 -7.65 -22.34
N CYS A 39 11.12 -7.08 -21.40
CA CYS A 39 10.75 -5.88 -20.65
C CYS A 39 11.84 -4.83 -20.83
N TRP A 40 11.54 -3.75 -21.54
CA TRP A 40 12.44 -2.61 -21.65
C TRP A 40 11.84 -1.40 -20.93
N MET A 41 12.71 -0.55 -20.39
CA MET A 41 12.31 0.70 -19.75
C MET A 41 13.31 1.80 -20.11
N ALA A 42 12.80 3.03 -20.26
CA ALA A 42 13.65 4.20 -20.39
C ALA A 42 13.87 4.84 -19.02
N ILE A 43 15.12 5.11 -18.64
CA ILE A 43 15.49 5.73 -17.37
C ILE A 43 16.57 6.78 -17.67
N HIS A 44 16.31 8.03 -17.29
CA HIS A 44 17.15 9.20 -17.57
C HIS A 44 17.59 9.33 -19.04
N GLY A 45 16.69 8.96 -19.97
CA GLY A 45 16.96 9.03 -21.40
C GLY A 45 17.88 7.93 -21.94
N ARG A 46 18.13 6.87 -21.17
CA ARG A 46 18.78 5.63 -21.62
C ARG A 46 17.77 4.48 -21.59
N VAL A 47 17.84 3.57 -22.55
CA VAL A 47 16.90 2.44 -22.67
C VAL A 47 17.59 1.17 -22.20
N TYR A 48 17.00 0.51 -21.21
CA TYR A 48 17.54 -0.70 -20.59
C TYR A 48 16.59 -1.87 -20.79
N ASP A 49 17.17 -3.03 -21.07
CA ASP A 49 16.52 -4.33 -20.98
C ASP A 49 16.58 -4.81 -19.53
N VAL A 50 15.44 -4.73 -18.85
CA VAL A 50 15.32 -5.03 -17.42
C VAL A 50 14.88 -6.46 -17.15
N THR A 51 14.64 -7.25 -18.21
CA THR A 51 14.21 -8.65 -18.13
C THR A 51 15.05 -9.48 -17.14
N PRO A 52 16.39 -9.39 -17.12
CA PRO A 52 17.22 -10.21 -16.24
C PRO A 52 17.09 -9.87 -14.76
N ILE A 53 16.67 -8.64 -14.42
CA ILE A 53 16.60 -8.16 -13.04
C ILE A 53 15.21 -8.35 -12.42
N LEU A 54 14.18 -8.63 -13.23
CA LEU A 54 12.79 -8.76 -12.75
C LEU A 54 12.67 -9.67 -11.53
N SER A 55 13.33 -10.82 -11.53
CA SER A 55 13.27 -11.81 -10.44
C SER A 55 14.20 -11.51 -9.26
N LYS A 56 15.19 -10.61 -9.44
CA LYS A 56 16.20 -10.27 -8.43
C LYS A 56 15.96 -8.92 -7.78
N HIS A 57 15.05 -8.12 -8.34
CA HIS A 57 14.73 -6.80 -7.84
C HIS A 57 14.17 -6.86 -6.40
N PRO A 58 14.80 -6.19 -5.41
CA PRO A 58 14.36 -6.24 -4.01
C PRO A 58 12.91 -5.80 -3.77
N GLY A 59 12.39 -4.89 -4.61
CA GLY A 59 10.99 -4.46 -4.58
C GLY A 59 10.00 -5.43 -5.24
N GLY A 60 10.47 -6.57 -5.72
CA GLY A 60 9.69 -7.56 -6.47
C GLY A 60 9.56 -7.23 -7.96
N CYS A 61 9.16 -8.22 -8.76
CA CYS A 61 9.00 -8.06 -10.22
C CYS A 61 7.80 -7.18 -10.61
N GLN A 62 6.74 -7.18 -9.79
CA GLN A 62 5.46 -6.55 -10.12
C GLN A 62 5.57 -5.04 -10.30
N ILE A 63 6.43 -4.39 -9.51
CA ILE A 63 6.62 -2.94 -9.61
C ILE A 63 7.33 -2.54 -10.91
N LEU A 64 8.27 -3.36 -11.39
CA LEU A 64 8.95 -3.13 -12.66
C LEU A 64 7.98 -3.38 -13.84
N LEU A 65 7.18 -4.44 -13.76
CA LEU A 65 6.20 -4.77 -14.80
C LEU A 65 5.12 -3.69 -14.98
N LYS A 66 4.80 -2.93 -13.93
CA LYS A 66 3.89 -1.79 -14.01
C LYS A 66 4.39 -0.70 -14.98
N TYR A 67 5.70 -0.56 -15.13
CA TYR A 67 6.35 0.44 -15.99
C TYR A 67 7.01 -0.19 -17.21
N ALA A 68 6.70 -1.46 -17.51
CA ALA A 68 7.23 -2.16 -18.67
C ALA A 68 6.84 -1.43 -19.97
N GLY A 69 7.82 -1.17 -20.82
CA GLY A 69 7.65 -0.44 -22.06
C GLY A 69 7.46 1.08 -21.90
N MET A 70 7.76 1.65 -20.73
CA MET A 70 7.55 3.08 -20.43
C MET A 70 8.84 3.80 -20.03
N ASP A 71 8.74 5.13 -19.91
CA ASP A 71 9.74 5.93 -19.21
C ASP A 71 9.50 5.83 -17.69
N ALA A 72 10.44 5.18 -17.00
CA ALA A 72 10.43 4.93 -15.57
C ALA A 72 11.36 5.88 -14.81
N THR A 73 11.79 6.99 -15.41
CA THR A 73 12.68 7.98 -14.75
C THR A 73 12.06 8.52 -13.46
N PHE A 74 10.79 8.97 -13.53
CA PHE A 74 10.10 9.50 -12.36
C PHE A 74 9.96 8.48 -11.21
N PRO A 75 9.41 7.27 -11.39
CA PRO A 75 9.32 6.31 -10.30
C PRO A 75 10.69 5.80 -9.82
N PHE A 76 11.72 5.82 -10.67
CA PHE A 76 13.09 5.52 -10.25
C PHE A 76 13.61 6.59 -9.28
N ASP A 77 13.44 7.87 -9.62
CA ASP A 77 13.85 9.01 -8.80
C ASP A 77 13.03 9.15 -7.51
N ASP A 78 11.72 8.91 -7.57
CA ASP A 78 10.78 9.05 -6.44
C ASP A 78 11.11 8.11 -5.28
N VAL A 79 11.56 6.89 -5.61
CA VAL A 79 12.00 5.90 -4.61
C VAL A 79 13.45 6.17 -4.14
N GLY A 80 14.16 7.10 -4.79
CA GLY A 80 15.52 7.50 -4.43
C GLY A 80 16.60 6.56 -4.90
N HIS A 81 16.40 5.84 -6.00
CA HIS A 81 17.46 5.03 -6.58
C HIS A 81 18.56 5.93 -7.18
N SER A 82 19.81 5.55 -6.96
CA SER A 82 20.95 6.20 -7.62
C SER A 82 21.28 5.48 -8.92
N MET A 83 21.87 6.20 -9.88
CA MET A 83 22.41 5.59 -11.11
C MET A 83 23.43 4.48 -10.83
N GLU A 84 24.16 4.58 -9.71
CA GLU A 84 25.11 3.54 -9.29
C GLU A 84 24.38 2.22 -8.95
N SER A 85 23.23 2.29 -8.26
CA SER A 85 22.41 1.11 -7.98
C SER A 85 21.94 0.45 -9.27
N LEU A 86 21.54 1.25 -10.26
CA LEU A 86 21.15 0.75 -11.57
C LEU A 86 22.30 0.00 -12.25
N ILE A 87 23.52 0.56 -12.24
CA ILE A 87 24.70 -0.06 -12.86
C ILE A 87 25.10 -1.35 -12.14
N TYR A 88 24.99 -1.39 -10.82
CA TYR A 88 25.34 -2.57 -10.03
C TYR A 88 24.35 -3.73 -10.25
N ASP A 89 23.06 -3.42 -10.27
CA ASP A 89 22.01 -4.43 -10.41
C ASP A 89 21.83 -4.91 -11.86
N MET A 90 22.15 -4.06 -12.83
CA MET A 90 22.06 -4.38 -14.25
C MET A 90 23.33 -5.06 -14.76
N PRO A 91 23.26 -6.28 -15.30
CA PRO A 91 24.41 -6.87 -15.96
C PRO A 91 24.86 -6.05 -17.18
N SER A 92 26.15 -6.15 -17.51
CA SER A 92 26.71 -5.52 -18.72
C SER A 92 25.98 -6.00 -19.98
N GLY A 93 25.60 -5.07 -20.86
CA GLY A 93 24.86 -5.37 -22.09
C GLY A 93 23.33 -5.23 -22.00
N THR A 94 22.80 -4.82 -20.84
CA THR A 94 21.37 -4.44 -20.69
C THR A 94 21.04 -3.11 -21.35
N LEU A 95 22.00 -2.20 -21.47
CA LEU A 95 21.83 -0.93 -22.17
C LEU A 95 21.61 -1.18 -23.66
N LYS A 96 20.38 -0.94 -24.14
CA LYS A 96 20.01 -1.11 -25.55
C LYS A 96 20.35 0.13 -26.37
N GLY A 97 20.22 1.32 -25.79
CA GLY A 97 20.50 2.56 -26.50
C GLY A 97 20.09 3.82 -25.75
N LEU A 98 20.03 4.93 -26.48
CA LEU A 98 19.56 6.22 -25.97
C LEU A 98 18.13 6.46 -26.42
N LEU A 99 17.30 6.98 -25.52
CA LEU A 99 15.95 7.42 -25.88
C LEU A 99 16.05 8.62 -26.84
N ASP A 100 15.26 8.60 -27.91
CA ASP A 100 15.19 9.70 -28.86
C ASP A 100 14.83 11.01 -28.12
N PRO A 101 15.57 12.11 -28.34
CA PRO A 101 15.30 13.38 -27.65
C PRO A 101 13.88 13.93 -27.82
N ARG A 102 13.16 13.53 -28.88
CA ARG A 102 11.76 13.91 -29.09
C ARG A 102 10.80 13.28 -28.10
N ASP A 103 11.15 12.11 -27.58
CA ASP A 103 10.30 11.35 -26.66
C ASP A 103 10.72 11.55 -25.20
N ARG A 104 11.84 12.26 -24.96
CA ARG A 104 12.27 12.58 -23.62
C ARG A 104 11.24 13.49 -22.97
N PRO A 105 10.64 13.12 -21.83
CA PRO A 105 9.75 14.01 -21.12
C PRO A 105 10.51 15.29 -20.77
N MET A 106 9.94 16.45 -21.09
CA MET A 106 10.41 17.71 -20.54
C MET A 106 10.06 17.72 -19.05
N TYR A 107 10.88 17.04 -18.24
CA TYR A 107 10.75 17.12 -16.80
C TYR A 107 11.16 18.54 -16.40
N LYS A 108 10.19 19.44 -16.33
CA LYS A 108 10.37 20.69 -15.61
C LYS A 108 10.63 20.28 -14.18
N GLN A 109 11.76 20.68 -13.62
CA GLN A 109 11.96 20.69 -12.17
C GLN A 109 10.81 21.49 -11.56
N HIS A 110 9.76 20.82 -11.12
CA HIS A 110 8.72 21.40 -10.30
C HIS A 110 8.77 20.67 -8.96
N GLU A 111 9.12 21.43 -7.94
CA GLU A 111 9.04 21.04 -6.54
C GLU A 111 7.61 20.58 -6.22
N SER A 112 7.51 19.43 -5.55
CA SER A 112 6.33 18.88 -4.86
C SER A 112 4.97 18.94 -5.59
N GLY A 113 4.52 17.80 -6.12
CA GLY A 113 3.11 17.61 -6.47
C GLY A 113 2.92 16.60 -7.59
N TYR A 114 2.61 15.35 -7.23
CA TYR A 114 2.03 14.39 -8.17
C TYR A 114 0.57 14.80 -8.41
N GLU A 115 0.28 15.40 -9.57
CA GLU A 115 -1.08 15.40 -10.13
C GLU A 115 -1.22 14.12 -10.97
N ASP A 116 -2.11 13.23 -10.53
CA ASP A 116 -2.59 12.08 -11.28
C ASP A 116 -3.11 12.57 -12.64
N PRO A 117 -2.59 12.09 -13.79
CA PRO A 117 -3.16 12.42 -15.08
C PRO A 117 -4.47 11.66 -15.25
N GLU A 118 -5.52 12.26 -14.70
CA GLU A 118 -6.91 11.93 -14.96
C GLU A 118 -7.19 12.08 -16.47
N GLY A 119 -7.58 10.98 -17.11
CA GLY A 119 -8.35 11.01 -18.35
C GLY A 119 -7.59 11.11 -19.67
N LYS A 120 -6.99 10.00 -20.11
CA LYS A 120 -6.93 9.68 -21.56
C LYS A 120 -7.46 8.27 -21.79
N ASP A 121 -8.70 8.24 -22.25
CA ASP A 121 -9.32 7.21 -23.07
C ASP A 121 -8.38 6.07 -23.53
N THR A 122 -8.38 5.03 -22.71
CA THR A 122 -7.85 3.70 -22.98
C THR A 122 -8.69 3.04 -24.07
N GLU A 123 -8.46 3.41 -25.33
CA GLU A 123 -9.01 2.69 -26.49
C GLU A 123 -7.90 2.28 -27.47
N CYS A 124 -6.99 1.43 -26.97
CA CYS A 124 -6.36 0.28 -27.66
C CYS A 124 -5.52 -0.42 -26.58
N ILE A 125 -5.61 -1.72 -26.27
CA ILE A 125 -5.86 -2.91 -27.06
C ILE A 125 -6.67 -3.87 -26.18
N THR A 126 -7.86 -4.25 -26.62
CA THR A 126 -8.64 -5.33 -26.02
C THR A 126 -8.09 -6.66 -26.55
N MET A 127 -7.16 -7.28 -25.83
CA MET A 127 -6.86 -8.71 -25.93
C MET A 127 -6.58 -9.24 -24.52
N GLY A 128 -7.53 -10.00 -23.97
CA GLY A 128 -7.33 -10.82 -22.77
C GLY A 128 -7.66 -10.13 -21.44
N HIS A 129 -8.95 -10.10 -21.09
CA HIS A 129 -9.42 -9.73 -19.76
C HIS A 129 -8.98 -10.76 -18.72
N GLY A 130 -7.77 -10.58 -18.18
CA GLY A 130 -7.30 -11.18 -16.94
C GLY A 130 -6.78 -10.04 -16.07
N GLN A 131 -7.68 -9.31 -15.42
CA GLN A 131 -7.30 -8.34 -14.40
C GLN A 131 -6.48 -9.08 -13.35
N ALA A 132 -5.15 -8.93 -13.39
CA ALA A 132 -4.33 -9.13 -12.20
C ALA A 132 -4.66 -7.96 -11.27
N GLU A 133 -5.85 -7.99 -10.66
CA GLU A 133 -6.09 -7.17 -9.48
C GLU A 133 -4.98 -7.54 -8.50
N ASN A 134 -4.27 -6.53 -7.98
CA ASN A 134 -3.27 -6.71 -6.94
C ASN A 134 -3.80 -7.75 -5.94
N SER A 135 -3.07 -8.85 -5.74
CA SER A 135 -3.52 -9.91 -4.83
C SER A 135 -3.84 -9.33 -3.44
N TYR A 136 -3.15 -8.26 -3.05
CA TYR A 136 -3.45 -7.47 -1.87
C TYR A 136 -4.86 -6.86 -1.87
N LEU A 137 -5.35 -6.32 -2.99
CA LEU A 137 -6.70 -5.76 -3.10
C LEU A 137 -7.77 -6.86 -3.05
N ILE A 138 -7.52 -8.02 -3.69
CA ILE A 138 -8.41 -9.19 -3.59
C ILE A 138 -8.43 -9.71 -2.14
N VAL A 139 -7.26 -9.94 -1.55
CA VAL A 139 -7.11 -10.44 -0.17
C VAL A 139 -7.72 -9.46 0.83
N ASN A 140 -7.53 -8.15 0.66
CA ASN A 140 -8.12 -7.13 1.52
C ASN A 140 -9.66 -7.10 1.39
N ARG A 141 -10.20 -7.17 0.17
CA ARG A 141 -11.66 -7.26 -0.05
C ARG A 141 -12.28 -8.51 0.58
N LEU A 142 -11.60 -9.66 0.48
CA LEU A 142 -12.03 -10.90 1.12
C LEU A 142 -11.93 -10.81 2.65
N TYR A 143 -10.82 -10.27 3.17
CA TYR A 143 -10.59 -10.11 4.60
C TYR A 143 -11.62 -9.18 5.24
N THR A 144 -11.89 -8.01 4.63
CA THR A 144 -12.93 -7.10 5.11
C THR A 144 -14.30 -7.76 5.07
N SER A 145 -14.62 -8.49 4.01
CA SER A 145 -15.92 -9.17 3.89
C SER A 145 -16.11 -10.25 4.96
N ILE A 146 -15.10 -11.07 5.20
CA ILE A 146 -15.11 -12.12 6.25
C ILE A 146 -15.16 -11.47 7.63
N LEU A 147 -14.40 -10.40 7.88
CA LEU A 147 -14.39 -9.69 9.14
C LEU A 147 -15.76 -9.08 9.45
N TYR A 148 -16.40 -8.41 8.50
CA TYR A 148 -17.75 -7.88 8.70
C TYR A 148 -18.78 -8.99 8.93
N PHE A 149 -18.68 -10.10 8.18
CA PHE A 149 -19.57 -11.24 8.38
C PHE A 149 -19.44 -11.84 9.79
N THR A 150 -18.21 -12.02 10.28
CA THR A 150 -17.97 -12.53 11.64
C THR A 150 -18.44 -11.56 12.71
N ILE A 151 -18.21 -10.26 12.56
CA ILE A 151 -18.70 -9.22 13.47
C ILE A 151 -20.24 -9.23 13.53
N ILE A 152 -20.90 -9.25 12.37
CA ILE A 152 -22.37 -9.26 12.29
C ILE A 152 -22.92 -10.55 12.90
N PHE A 153 -22.34 -11.71 12.57
CA PHE A 153 -22.76 -12.99 13.14
C PHE A 153 -22.62 -13.02 14.66
N CYS A 154 -21.49 -12.55 15.20
CA CYS A 154 -21.28 -12.41 16.63
C CYS A 154 -22.31 -11.46 17.27
N ALA A 155 -22.59 -10.29 16.66
CA ALA A 155 -23.59 -9.36 17.16
C ALA A 155 -24.99 -9.98 17.20
N LEU A 156 -25.37 -10.73 16.16
CA LEU A 156 -26.63 -11.46 16.11
C LEU A 156 -26.71 -12.58 17.14
N LEU A 157 -25.63 -13.33 17.36
CA LEU A 157 -25.57 -14.33 18.42
C LEU A 157 -25.70 -13.70 19.81
N LEU A 158 -25.03 -12.58 20.06
CA LEU A 158 -25.14 -11.85 21.33
C LEU A 158 -26.55 -11.29 21.54
N LEU A 159 -27.18 -10.77 20.49
CA LEU A 159 -28.59 -10.34 20.53
C LEU A 159 -29.54 -11.52 20.78
N PHE A 160 -29.30 -12.67 20.14
CA PHE A 160 -30.08 -13.88 20.36
C PHE A 160 -29.96 -14.39 21.81
N VAL A 161 -28.75 -14.44 22.34
CA VAL A 161 -28.50 -14.79 23.75
C VAL A 161 -29.19 -13.79 24.67
N ARG A 162 -29.15 -12.49 24.36
CA ARG A 162 -29.79 -11.44 25.16
C ARG A 162 -31.33 -11.47 25.10
N ILE A 163 -31.91 -11.85 23.97
CA ILE A 163 -33.37 -12.04 23.83
C ILE A 163 -33.81 -13.30 24.58
N ARG A 164 -33.04 -14.39 24.46
CA ARG A 164 -33.33 -15.68 25.10
C ARG A 164 -33.10 -15.67 26.61
N TRP A 165 -32.18 -14.81 27.07
CA TRP A 165 -31.86 -14.57 28.47
C TRP A 165 -32.37 -13.19 28.90
N ARG A 166 -33.60 -12.83 28.50
CA ARG A 166 -34.40 -11.89 29.30
C ARG A 166 -34.98 -12.71 30.45
N PRO A 167 -34.51 -12.55 31.70
CA PRO A 167 -35.27 -13.02 32.84
C PRO A 167 -36.62 -12.31 32.81
N ASP A 168 -37.69 -13.10 32.77
CA ASP A 168 -39.06 -12.63 32.85
C ASP A 168 -39.22 -11.95 34.21
N LEU A 169 -39.08 -10.62 34.26
CA LEU A 169 -39.59 -9.83 35.39
C LEU A 169 -41.11 -9.77 35.20
N GLY A 170 -41.72 -10.91 35.49
CA GLY A 170 -43.16 -11.10 35.55
C GLY A 170 -43.75 -10.22 36.64
N ASN A 171 -44.41 -9.16 36.20
CA ASN A 171 -45.72 -8.76 36.66
C ASN A 171 -45.89 -8.63 38.19
N SER A 172 -45.57 -7.44 38.72
CA SER A 172 -46.13 -6.95 39.98
C SER A 172 -47.65 -6.79 39.83
N HIS A 173 -48.37 -7.90 39.98
CA HIS A 173 -49.82 -7.87 40.14
C HIS A 173 -50.15 -7.77 41.62
N ALA A 174 -50.71 -6.62 41.97
CA ALA A 174 -51.40 -6.38 43.21
C ALA A 174 -52.35 -7.54 43.54
N THR A 175 -52.15 -8.16 44.70
CA THR A 175 -53.24 -8.74 45.49
C THR A 175 -53.13 -8.14 46.88
N ASP A 176 -53.76 -6.98 46.99
CA ASP A 176 -54.35 -6.49 48.23
C ASP A 176 -55.42 -7.50 48.67
N MET A 177 -55.36 -7.96 49.93
CA MET A 177 -56.49 -8.30 50.82
C MET A 177 -56.08 -9.23 51.98
N HIS A 178 -55.93 -8.59 53.15
CA HIS A 178 -56.28 -9.02 54.53
C HIS A 178 -56.22 -10.52 54.96
N HIS A 179 -55.40 -10.80 55.98
CA HIS A 179 -55.89 -11.37 57.25
C HIS A 179 -54.95 -11.10 58.43
N GLN A 180 -55.53 -10.90 59.62
CA GLN A 180 -54.91 -10.49 60.89
C GLN A 180 -54.25 -11.65 61.65
N ASP A 181 -53.67 -11.28 62.79
CA ASP A 181 -53.15 -12.07 63.92
C ASP A 181 -51.60 -12.14 63.90
N GLY A 182 -50.83 -11.52 64.81
CA GLY A 182 -51.08 -11.22 66.21
C GLY A 182 -50.15 -12.08 67.07
N ALA A 183 -48.88 -11.71 67.23
CA ALA A 183 -48.04 -12.17 68.35
C ALA A 183 -46.73 -11.37 68.47
N SER A 184 -46.59 -10.80 69.66
CA SER A 184 -45.44 -10.19 70.33
C SER A 184 -44.08 -10.90 70.22
N ALA A 185 -43.01 -10.10 70.06
CA ALA A 185 -41.74 -10.14 70.81
C ALA A 185 -40.75 -9.14 70.15
N SER A 186 -40.60 -7.91 70.65
CA SER A 186 -39.53 -7.47 71.56
C SER A 186 -38.11 -7.91 71.18
N LEU A 187 -37.29 -6.99 70.65
CA LEU A 187 -35.99 -6.56 71.21
C LEU A 187 -35.18 -5.72 70.20
N ASP A 188 -35.16 -4.43 70.49
CA ASP A 188 -34.03 -3.49 70.51
C ASP A 188 -32.90 -3.56 69.46
N LEU A 189 -32.79 -2.43 68.76
CA LEU A 189 -31.61 -1.55 68.68
C LEU A 189 -30.25 -2.24 68.49
N HIS A 190 -29.65 -2.05 67.32
CA HIS A 190 -28.35 -1.37 67.27
C HIS A 190 -28.15 -0.65 65.93
N GLN A 191 -27.81 0.62 66.09
CA GLN A 191 -27.51 1.64 65.11
C GLN A 191 -26.06 1.52 64.61
N GLU A 192 -25.89 1.83 63.33
CA GLU A 192 -24.70 2.31 62.59
C GLU A 192 -23.31 2.04 63.18
N PHE A 193 -22.46 1.36 62.41
CA PHE A 193 -21.05 1.77 62.29
C PHE A 193 -20.54 1.48 60.88
N GLU A 194 -19.87 2.49 60.33
CA GLU A 194 -19.20 2.54 59.04
C GLU A 194 -18.12 1.46 58.90
N GLU A 195 -17.98 0.89 57.70
CA GLU A 195 -16.63 0.63 57.19
C GLU A 195 -16.58 0.67 55.66
N ASN A 196 -16.16 1.84 55.16
CA ASN A 196 -15.66 2.04 53.81
C ASN A 196 -14.40 1.17 53.59
N SER A 197 -14.58 -0.04 53.06
CA SER A 197 -13.45 -0.87 52.60
C SER A 197 -13.32 -0.78 51.08
N ILE A 198 -12.31 -0.03 50.65
CA ILE A 198 -11.83 0.02 49.27
C ILE A 198 -11.34 -1.39 48.86
N PRO A 199 -11.74 -1.96 47.71
CA PRO A 199 -11.33 -3.30 47.32
C PRO A 199 -9.84 -3.39 46.93
N ALA A 200 -9.22 -4.48 47.36
CA ALA A 200 -7.78 -4.77 47.34
C ALA A 200 -7.16 -5.06 45.94
N TRP A 201 -7.59 -4.36 44.89
CA TRP A 201 -6.90 -4.35 43.59
C TRP A 201 -6.21 -3.02 43.26
N ALA A 202 -6.39 -2.01 44.12
CA ALA A 202 -5.84 -0.67 43.92
C ALA A 202 -4.49 -0.48 44.61
N TYR A 203 -3.47 -1.31 44.28
CA TYR A 203 -2.03 -0.98 44.40
C TYR A 203 -1.21 -1.90 43.48
#